data_AF-A0A3Q0FZX1-F1
#
_entry.id   AF-A0A3Q0FZX1-F1
#
_cell.length_a   1.000
_cell.length_b   1.000
_cell.length_c   1.000
_cell.angle_alpha   90.00
_cell.angle_beta   90.00
_cell.angle_gamma   90.00
#
_symmetry.space_group_name_H-M   'P 1'
#
loop_
_entity.id
_entity.type
_entity.pdbx_description
1 polymer ?
#
loop_
_entity_poly.entity_id
_entity_poly.type
_entity_poly.pdbx_seq_one_letter_code
_entity_poly.pdbx_strand_id
1 'polypeptide(L)'
;MDSAFDIKILVYKIIAGDLLRNADVLVTARGHSVSGISRRFRYLVVIPEFSAADIKDSFNTSDKQMEKCSSESRGESKLLALYAFPVQINMLCDSLRHIPSSCANGGPSVGQAGMLGQEGSCCINIDSDGASRVALLRLPESIKDVIRRLANMSFEHLMLGVRKIKQADLNKWQIDPKLLSKYFSKFICKANGSGEVFSYRHSGIREMFASLYVVLETQSREVLAVCLNAMKIYIACTHRAEMQNFDLFFMALLPYSNIESLLHAAGPLLDPARHILLDWFQRWIAAGLSPTDTLKVFHCLFQLHDHSRAEEVSRPLKTITLRNVALSAAEAGALQYCLDQPALDTIDLQGCELGDEGLEQFSSVIRSCKDVGVLIDTLGSAGAKHLCTALETKRSLKTLHLYDNSVQDEGVETLAQGLWKNDTLRLLKNRNV
;
A
#
# COMPACT_ATOMS: atom_id res chain seq x y z
N MET A 1 5.50 42.16 26.97
CA MET A 1 4.61 41.02 27.25
C MET A 1 4.46 40.26 25.93
N ASP A 2 5.37 39.34 25.64
CA ASP A 2 5.29 38.52 24.43
C ASP A 2 4.37 37.34 24.74
N SER A 3 3.07 37.51 24.44
CA SER A 3 2.17 36.36 24.41
C SER A 3 2.66 35.42 23.31
N ALA A 4 2.98 34.17 23.67
CA ALA A 4 3.34 33.14 22.70
C ALA A 4 2.23 33.02 21.64
N PHE A 5 2.50 33.50 20.43
CA PHE A 5 1.58 33.33 19.30
C PHE A 5 1.54 31.85 18.93
N ASP A 6 0.32 31.32 18.73
CA ASP A 6 0.16 29.95 18.25
C ASP A 6 0.87 29.81 16.89
N ILE A 7 1.78 28.84 16.80
CA ILE A 7 2.57 28.56 15.60
C ILE A 7 1.66 28.31 14.38
N LYS A 8 0.45 27.77 14.57
CA LYS A 8 -0.53 27.57 13.49
C LYS A 8 -0.96 28.89 12.89
N ILE A 9 -1.19 29.91 13.72
CA ILE A 9 -1.57 31.27 13.27
C ILE A 9 -0.40 31.90 12.52
N LEU A 10 0.82 31.74 13.02
CA LEU A 10 2.02 32.27 12.38
C LEU A 10 2.22 31.66 10.98
N VAL A 11 2.18 30.33 10.89
CA VAL A 11 2.31 29.59 9.62
C VAL A 11 1.19 29.97 8.65
N TYR A 12 -0.05 30.09 9.12
CA TYR A 12 -1.17 30.54 8.30
C TYR A 12 -0.93 31.95 7.74
N LYS A 13 -0.49 32.89 8.57
CA LYS A 13 -0.22 34.28 8.14
C LYS A 13 0.94 34.36 7.14
N ILE A 14 1.93 33.49 7.24
CA ILE A 14 3.01 33.39 6.24
C ILE A 14 2.45 32.87 4.91
N ILE A 15 1.69 31.76 4.93
CA ILE A 15 1.05 31.19 3.72
C ILE A 15 0.06 32.19 3.09
N ALA A 16 -0.64 32.96 3.92
CA ALA A 16 -1.60 33.96 3.47
C ALA A 16 -0.96 35.22 2.88
N GLY A 17 0.34 35.44 3.09
CA GLY A 17 1.03 36.68 2.75
C GLY A 17 0.72 37.84 3.71
N ASP A 18 0.11 37.57 4.87
CA ASP A 18 -0.11 38.58 5.91
C ASP A 18 1.19 38.90 6.66
N LEU A 19 2.11 37.94 6.70
CA LEU A 19 3.44 38.03 7.31
C LEU A 19 4.49 37.60 6.28
N LEU A 20 5.63 38.29 6.21
CA LEU A 20 6.71 38.02 5.24
C LEU A 20 6.23 37.99 3.77
N ARG A 21 5.52 39.04 3.34
CA ARG A 21 4.87 39.18 2.01
C ARG A 21 5.70 38.78 0.79
N ASN A 22 7.02 38.96 0.86
CA ASN A 22 7.92 38.73 -0.26
C ASN A 22 8.74 37.43 -0.12
N ALA A 23 8.48 36.63 0.91
CA ALA A 23 9.15 35.35 1.09
C ALA A 23 8.52 34.30 0.18
N ASP A 24 9.37 33.52 -0.50
CA ASP A 24 8.93 32.31 -1.17
C ASP A 24 8.58 31.25 -0.13
N VAL A 25 7.38 30.67 -0.23
CA VAL A 25 6.88 29.67 0.71
C VAL A 25 6.64 28.36 -0.03
N LEU A 26 7.46 27.35 0.28
CA LEU A 26 7.26 25.98 -0.17
C LEU A 26 6.58 25.18 0.95
N VAL A 27 5.39 24.65 0.68
CA VAL A 27 4.68 23.75 1.60
C VAL A 27 4.60 22.37 0.99
N THR A 28 5.07 21.37 1.73
CA THR A 28 4.83 19.96 1.40
C THR A 28 3.63 19.46 2.21
N ALA A 29 2.65 18.88 1.52
CA ALA A 29 1.45 18.36 2.13
C ALA A 29 0.94 17.15 1.33
N ARG A 30 0.15 16.31 1.99
CA ARG A 30 -0.49 15.17 1.35
C ARG A 30 -1.75 15.60 0.62
N GLY A 31 -2.07 14.99 -0.52
CA GLY A 31 -3.08 15.49 -1.49
C GLY A 31 -4.41 15.95 -0.89
N HIS A 32 -5.05 15.15 -0.04
CA HIS A 32 -6.33 15.51 0.59
C HIS A 32 -6.22 16.70 1.56
N SER A 33 -5.06 16.91 2.20
CA SER A 33 -4.81 18.03 3.13
C SER A 33 -4.63 19.37 2.40
N VAL A 34 -4.51 19.34 1.07
CA VAL A 34 -4.36 20.53 0.22
C VAL A 34 -5.72 21.14 -0.15
N SER A 35 -6.81 20.37 -0.01
CA SER A 35 -8.17 20.82 -0.30
C SER A 35 -8.54 22.01 0.61
N GLY A 36 -8.66 23.20 0.02
CA GLY A 36 -9.00 24.45 0.72
C GLY A 36 -7.87 25.48 0.79
N ILE A 37 -6.60 25.07 0.74
CA ILE A 37 -5.45 26.01 0.72
C ILE A 37 -4.77 26.12 -0.64
N SER A 38 -5.03 25.18 -1.57
CA SER A 38 -4.43 25.17 -2.93
C SER A 38 -4.53 26.53 -3.63
N ARG A 39 -5.66 27.22 -3.49
CA ARG A 39 -5.91 28.54 -4.11
C ARG A 39 -4.97 29.65 -3.64
N ARG A 40 -4.25 29.45 -2.53
CA ARG A 40 -3.27 30.42 -1.99
C ARG A 40 -1.87 30.25 -2.59
N PHE A 41 -1.62 29.14 -3.29
CA PHE A 41 -0.31 28.86 -3.88
C PHE A 41 -0.31 29.17 -5.36
N ARG A 42 0.77 29.82 -5.83
CA ARG A 42 0.99 30.14 -7.25
C ARG A 42 1.25 28.89 -8.09
N TYR A 43 1.90 27.90 -7.49
CA TYR A 43 2.22 26.62 -8.11
C TYR A 43 1.78 25.49 -7.20
N LEU A 44 1.15 24.48 -7.78
CA LEU A 44 0.88 23.22 -7.13
C LEU A 44 1.68 22.15 -7.88
N VAL A 45 2.64 21.54 -7.19
CA VAL A 45 3.44 20.44 -7.74
C VAL A 45 3.00 19.16 -7.03
N VAL A 46 2.46 18.22 -7.79
CA VAL A 46 2.23 16.87 -7.30
C VAL A 46 3.55 16.13 -7.43
N ILE A 47 4.11 15.69 -6.29
CA ILE A 47 5.24 14.77 -6.29
C ILE A 47 4.65 13.38 -6.53
N PRO A 48 4.89 12.75 -7.69
CA PRO A 48 4.36 11.41 -7.95
C PRO A 48 4.95 10.41 -6.97
N GLU A 49 4.25 9.29 -6.78
CA GLU A 49 4.77 8.18 -5.98
C GLU A 49 6.14 7.72 -6.52
N PHE A 50 6.97 7.19 -5.62
CA PHE A 50 8.29 6.69 -5.99
C PHE A 50 8.18 5.70 -7.16
N SER A 51 9.01 5.91 -8.19
CA SER A 51 9.11 4.95 -9.27
C SER A 51 9.70 3.64 -8.75
N ALA A 52 9.53 2.59 -9.56
CA ALA A 52 10.15 1.30 -9.35
C ALA A 52 11.66 1.38 -9.01
N ALA A 53 12.35 2.26 -9.73
CA ALA A 53 13.78 2.51 -9.57
C ALA A 53 14.07 3.24 -8.26
N ASP A 54 13.28 4.24 -7.90
CA ASP A 54 13.47 5.00 -6.65
C ASP A 54 13.22 4.13 -5.41
N ILE A 55 12.25 3.21 -5.45
CA ILE A 55 12.00 2.23 -4.38
C ILE A 55 13.19 1.26 -4.29
N LYS A 56 13.64 0.73 -5.43
CA LYS A 56 14.79 -0.20 -5.47
C LYS A 56 16.08 0.45 -4.94
N ASP A 57 16.33 1.70 -5.30
CA ASP A 57 17.51 2.46 -4.90
C ASP A 57 17.43 2.96 -3.45
N SER A 58 16.24 3.34 -2.96
CA SER A 58 16.04 3.79 -1.58
C SER A 58 16.14 2.66 -0.55
N PHE A 59 15.78 1.43 -0.93
CA PHE A 59 15.87 0.27 -0.04
C PHE A 59 17.18 -0.51 -0.14
N ASN A 60 18.02 -0.26 -1.17
CA ASN A 60 19.38 -0.77 -1.30
C ASN A 60 19.48 -2.30 -1.02
N THR A 61 18.44 -3.05 -1.37
CA THR A 61 18.30 -4.48 -1.09
C THR A 61 18.62 -5.28 -2.33
N SER A 62 19.76 -5.97 -2.31
CA SER A 62 20.17 -7.01 -3.24
C SER A 62 19.33 -8.31 -3.09
N ASP A 63 18.04 -8.21 -2.80
CA ASP A 63 17.22 -9.34 -2.37
C ASP A 63 16.50 -10.05 -3.53
N LYS A 64 16.79 -11.34 -3.68
CA LYS A 64 16.08 -12.34 -4.50
C LYS A 64 14.55 -12.40 -4.24
N GLN A 65 14.03 -11.69 -3.25
CA GLN A 65 12.61 -11.65 -2.90
C GLN A 65 11.83 -10.55 -3.63
N MET A 66 12.46 -9.42 -3.97
CA MET A 66 11.90 -8.48 -4.95
C MET A 66 11.76 -9.18 -6.31
N GLU A 67 12.71 -10.07 -6.64
CA GLU A 67 12.60 -10.99 -7.77
C GLU A 67 11.45 -11.99 -7.62
N LYS A 68 11.15 -12.50 -6.42
CA LYS A 68 10.01 -13.40 -6.18
C LYS A 68 8.65 -12.69 -6.30
N CYS A 69 8.46 -11.55 -5.64
CA CYS A 69 7.25 -10.73 -5.78
C CYS A 69 7.08 -10.25 -7.23
N SER A 70 8.17 -9.89 -7.90
CA SER A 70 8.12 -9.52 -9.32
C SER A 70 7.87 -10.71 -10.26
N SER A 71 8.33 -11.92 -9.90
CA SER A 71 8.08 -13.15 -10.67
C SER A 71 6.62 -13.61 -10.63
N GLU A 72 5.94 -13.41 -9.50
CA GLU A 72 4.49 -13.63 -9.37
C GLU A 72 3.69 -12.54 -10.12
N SER A 73 4.28 -11.36 -10.32
CA SER A 73 3.65 -10.21 -10.98
C SER A 73 3.85 -10.14 -12.51
N ARG A 74 4.42 -11.16 -13.16
CA ARG A 74 4.75 -11.14 -14.61
C ARG A 74 5.53 -9.89 -15.06
N GLY A 75 6.56 -9.50 -14.31
CA GLY A 75 7.62 -8.62 -14.84
C GLY A 75 7.32 -7.13 -14.93
N GLU A 76 6.33 -6.60 -14.20
CA GLU A 76 6.05 -5.16 -14.21
C GLU A 76 6.70 -4.46 -13.01
N SER A 77 7.78 -3.70 -13.27
CA SER A 77 8.49 -2.87 -12.28
C SER A 77 7.56 -1.92 -11.50
N LYS A 78 6.35 -1.63 -11.99
CA LYS A 78 5.50 -0.50 -11.57
C LYS A 78 4.42 -0.84 -10.54
N LEU A 79 4.24 -2.12 -10.20
CA LEU A 79 3.39 -2.54 -9.07
C LEU A 79 4.05 -2.22 -7.70
N LEU A 80 5.28 -1.71 -7.68
CA LEU A 80 6.08 -1.52 -6.47
C LEU A 80 5.48 -0.55 -5.44
N ALA A 81 4.64 0.40 -5.85
CA ALA A 81 3.88 1.24 -4.92
C ALA A 81 2.86 0.43 -4.10
N LEU A 82 2.19 -0.56 -4.70
CA LEU A 82 1.33 -1.50 -3.98
C LEU A 82 2.13 -2.44 -3.08
N TYR A 83 3.35 -2.79 -3.52
CA TYR A 83 4.30 -3.56 -2.73
C TYR A 83 4.96 -2.73 -1.61
N ALA A 84 4.75 -1.42 -1.51
CA ALA A 84 5.34 -0.63 -0.43
C ALA A 84 4.89 -1.12 0.96
N PHE A 85 3.64 -1.56 1.13
CA PHE A 85 3.14 -2.13 2.40
C PHE A 85 3.70 -3.54 2.64
N PRO A 86 3.61 -4.49 1.68
CA PRO A 86 4.27 -5.79 1.77
C PRO A 86 5.79 -5.69 2.02
N VAL A 87 6.48 -4.75 1.39
CA VAL A 87 7.93 -4.51 1.57
C VAL A 87 8.22 -4.00 2.99
N GLN A 88 7.41 -3.08 3.52
CA GLN A 88 7.57 -2.62 4.90
C GLN A 88 7.30 -3.74 5.92
N ILE A 89 6.28 -4.56 5.68
CA ILE A 89 5.99 -5.73 6.51
C ILE A 89 7.11 -6.77 6.37
N ASN A 90 7.59 -7.05 5.17
CA ASN A 90 8.69 -7.98 4.95
C ASN A 90 9.98 -7.48 5.61
N MET A 91 10.27 -6.19 5.54
CA MET A 91 11.39 -5.58 6.24
C MET A 91 11.27 -5.79 7.76
N LEU A 92 10.06 -5.67 8.32
CA LEU A 92 9.78 -6.04 9.70
C LEU A 92 10.09 -7.52 9.92
N CYS A 93 9.52 -8.42 9.11
CA CYS A 93 9.74 -9.86 9.21
C CYS A 93 11.23 -10.24 9.12
N ASP A 94 11.99 -9.67 8.19
CA ASP A 94 13.43 -9.90 8.01
C ASP A 94 14.23 -9.37 9.20
N SER A 95 13.91 -8.16 9.67
CA SER A 95 14.58 -7.58 10.85
C SER A 95 14.35 -8.45 12.09
N LEU A 96 13.15 -9.02 12.23
CA LEU A 96 12.82 -9.95 13.30
C LEU A 96 13.56 -11.28 13.19
N ARG A 97 13.71 -11.84 11.98
CA ARG A 97 14.44 -13.09 11.72
C ARG A 97 15.92 -13.02 12.08
N HIS A 98 16.53 -11.83 12.05
CA HIS A 98 17.93 -11.62 12.43
C HIS A 98 18.16 -11.42 13.94
N ILE A 99 17.10 -11.38 14.76
CA ILE A 99 17.26 -11.26 16.22
C ILE A 99 17.71 -12.61 16.79
N PRO A 100 18.87 -12.68 17.47
CA PRO A 100 19.38 -13.95 18.01
C PRO A 100 18.42 -14.57 19.02
N SER A 101 18.17 -15.88 18.91
CA SER A 101 17.36 -16.65 19.85
C SER A 101 17.94 -16.71 21.27
N SER A 102 19.23 -16.41 21.43
CA SER A 102 19.95 -16.42 22.71
C SER A 102 19.72 -15.20 23.61
N CYS A 103 18.85 -14.26 23.23
CA CYS A 103 18.59 -13.02 24.00
C CYS A 103 17.77 -13.21 25.29
N ALA A 104 17.74 -14.42 25.87
CA ALA A 104 16.93 -14.75 27.03
C ALA A 104 17.56 -14.40 28.40
N ASN A 105 18.86 -14.07 28.49
CA ASN A 105 19.50 -13.88 29.80
C ASN A 105 20.09 -12.48 29.98
N GLY A 106 19.30 -11.60 30.59
CA GLY A 106 19.81 -10.44 31.31
C GLY A 106 20.29 -10.86 32.70
N GLY A 107 21.60 -11.11 32.83
CA GLY A 107 22.30 -11.29 34.11
C GLY A 107 23.81 -11.12 33.89
N PRO A 108 24.57 -10.51 34.83
CA PRO A 108 25.98 -10.17 34.59
C PRO A 108 26.90 -11.34 34.96
N SER A 109 27.62 -11.89 33.98
CA SER A 109 28.97 -12.49 34.15
C SER A 109 29.52 -12.91 32.78
N VAL A 110 30.54 -12.22 32.27
CA VAL A 110 31.98 -12.58 32.30
C VAL A 110 32.28 -13.90 31.57
N GLY A 111 32.99 -13.78 30.44
CA GLY A 111 33.65 -14.89 29.75
C GLY A 111 33.90 -14.58 28.28
N GLN A 112 35.04 -13.96 27.97
CA GLN A 112 35.56 -13.89 26.59
C GLN A 112 35.68 -15.31 26.02
N ALA A 113 34.99 -15.61 24.93
CA ALA A 113 35.40 -16.62 23.97
C ALA A 113 34.71 -16.37 22.61
N GLY A 114 35.53 -16.12 21.59
CA GLY A 114 35.20 -16.41 20.20
C GLY A 114 34.45 -15.34 19.41
N MET A 115 35.17 -14.29 18.97
CA MET A 115 34.91 -13.71 17.66
C MET A 115 35.06 -14.80 16.61
N LEU A 116 33.96 -15.28 16.03
CA LEU A 116 33.93 -15.84 14.67
C LEU A 116 32.56 -15.50 14.08
N GLY A 117 32.58 -14.85 12.93
CA GLY A 117 31.38 -14.51 12.18
C GLY A 117 30.61 -15.78 11.83
N GLN A 118 29.35 -15.83 12.26
CA GLN A 118 28.34 -16.61 11.57
C GLN A 118 27.26 -15.61 11.13
N GLU A 119 27.39 -15.18 9.88
CA GLU A 119 26.23 -14.76 9.11
C GLU A 119 25.22 -15.91 9.19
N GLY A 120 24.09 -15.67 9.86
CA GLY A 120 22.97 -16.60 9.92
C GLY A 120 22.30 -16.69 8.55
N SER A 121 22.98 -17.32 7.59
CA SER A 121 22.34 -17.91 6.44
C SER A 121 21.56 -19.12 6.93
N CYS A 122 20.26 -19.14 6.62
CA CYS A 122 19.40 -20.28 6.83
C CYS A 122 19.94 -21.46 6.00
N CYS A 123 20.78 -22.32 6.59
CA CYS A 123 21.17 -23.57 5.94
C CYS A 123 19.96 -24.51 5.99
N ILE A 124 19.36 -24.76 4.83
CA ILE A 124 18.52 -25.94 4.62
C ILE A 124 19.47 -27.13 4.72
N ASN A 125 19.56 -27.78 5.87
CA ASN A 125 20.24 -29.08 5.96
C ASN A 125 19.33 -30.11 5.30
N ILE A 126 19.70 -30.52 4.08
CA ILE A 126 19.14 -31.70 3.44
C ILE A 126 19.94 -32.88 3.99
N ASP A 127 19.42 -33.52 5.03
CA ASP A 127 19.94 -34.83 5.44
C ASP A 127 19.61 -35.87 4.35
N SER A 128 20.43 -36.92 4.27
CA SER A 128 20.43 -37.96 3.24
C SER A 128 19.14 -38.79 3.11
N ASP A 129 18.08 -38.45 3.86
CA ASP A 129 16.76 -39.11 3.86
C ASP A 129 15.65 -38.25 3.23
N GLY A 130 15.96 -37.10 2.61
CA GLY A 130 14.99 -36.33 1.82
C GLY A 130 13.90 -35.61 2.61
N ALA A 131 13.94 -35.64 3.95
CA ALA A 131 13.03 -34.88 4.80
C ALA A 131 13.61 -33.48 5.09
N SER A 132 13.07 -32.44 4.44
CA SER A 132 13.36 -31.04 4.81
C SER A 132 12.83 -30.73 6.21
N ARG A 133 13.70 -30.72 7.23
CA ARG A 133 13.36 -30.17 8.55
C ARG A 133 13.60 -28.66 8.51
N VAL A 134 12.58 -27.89 8.16
CA VAL A 134 12.61 -26.43 8.38
C VAL A 134 12.65 -26.19 9.88
N ALA A 135 13.78 -25.72 10.41
CA ALA A 135 13.82 -25.23 11.78
C ALA A 135 12.87 -24.03 11.88
N LEU A 136 11.80 -24.14 12.66
CA LEU A 136 10.90 -23.02 12.94
C LEU A 136 11.70 -21.96 13.71
N LEU A 137 11.97 -20.83 13.05
CA LEU A 137 12.52 -19.64 13.71
C LEU A 137 11.58 -19.23 14.84
N ARG A 138 12.13 -19.01 16.04
CA ARG A 138 11.39 -18.53 17.20
C ARG A 138 12.02 -17.28 17.76
N LEU A 139 11.20 -16.28 18.06
CA LEU A 139 11.66 -15.09 18.78
C LEU A 139 11.69 -15.35 20.29
N PRO A 140 12.64 -14.76 21.04
CA PRO A 140 12.57 -14.72 22.49
C PRO A 140 11.30 -14.02 22.97
N GLU A 141 10.62 -14.54 24.00
CA GLU A 141 9.39 -13.93 24.54
C GLU A 141 9.61 -12.47 24.98
N SER A 142 10.78 -12.16 25.52
CA SER A 142 11.17 -10.78 25.87
C SER A 142 11.08 -9.82 24.69
N ILE A 143 11.41 -10.28 23.48
CA ILE A 143 11.34 -9.47 22.25
C ILE A 143 9.91 -9.39 21.74
N LYS A 144 9.14 -10.49 21.80
CA LYS A 144 7.71 -10.47 21.46
C LYS A 144 6.96 -9.46 22.32
N ASP A 145 7.26 -9.41 23.60
CA ASP A 145 6.64 -8.46 24.52
C ASP A 145 7.01 -7.01 24.19
N VAL A 146 8.26 -6.74 23.80
CA VAL A 146 8.67 -5.41 23.31
C VAL A 146 7.90 -5.04 22.05
N ILE A 147 7.71 -5.97 21.11
CA ILE A 147 6.92 -5.74 19.89
C ILE A 147 5.46 -5.41 20.25
N ARG A 148 4.83 -6.16 21.16
CA ARG A 148 3.45 -5.87 21.63
C ARG A 148 3.34 -4.48 22.22
N ARG A 149 4.27 -4.11 23.12
CA ARG A 149 4.27 -2.79 23.78
C ARG A 149 4.56 -1.67 22.78
N LEU A 150 5.46 -1.89 21.82
CA LEU A 150 5.73 -0.95 20.73
C LEU A 150 4.52 -0.77 19.81
N ALA A 151 3.84 -1.85 19.45
CA ALA A 151 2.62 -1.84 18.65
C ALA A 151 1.51 -1.03 19.35
N ASN A 152 1.28 -1.30 20.64
CA ASN A 152 0.27 -0.61 21.44
C ASN A 152 0.59 0.89 21.62
N MET A 153 1.84 1.23 21.95
CA MET A 153 2.30 2.62 21.98
C MET A 153 2.09 3.31 20.63
N SER A 154 2.38 2.63 19.52
CA SER A 154 2.22 3.18 18.18
C SER A 154 0.76 3.46 17.85
N PHE A 155 -0.16 2.59 18.29
CA PHE A 155 -1.60 2.82 18.17
C PHE A 155 -2.05 4.03 19.00
N GLU A 156 -1.64 4.15 20.26
CA GLU A 156 -1.97 5.32 21.08
C GLU A 156 -1.41 6.62 20.46
N HIS A 157 -0.15 6.59 20.01
CA HIS A 157 0.47 7.74 19.34
C HIS A 157 -0.25 8.12 18.04
N LEU A 158 -0.77 7.14 17.30
CA LEU A 158 -1.56 7.36 16.11
C LEU A 158 -2.91 8.00 16.44
N MET A 159 -3.57 7.56 17.51
CA MET A 159 -4.85 8.12 17.96
C MET A 159 -4.72 9.56 18.52
N LEU A 160 -3.61 9.86 19.19
CA LEU A 160 -3.33 11.13 19.86
C LEU A 160 -2.51 12.13 19.02
N GLY A 161 -2.04 11.73 17.84
CA GLY A 161 -1.17 12.55 16.99
C GLY A 161 0.22 12.82 17.55
N VAL A 162 0.73 11.92 18.38
CA VAL A 162 2.09 11.99 18.92
C VAL A 162 3.09 11.57 17.84
N ARG A 163 4.01 12.48 17.51
CA ARG A 163 5.03 12.28 16.45
C ARG A 163 6.42 11.90 16.97
N LYS A 164 6.72 12.24 18.22
CA LYS A 164 8.00 11.98 18.87
C LYS A 164 7.77 11.08 20.07
N ILE A 165 8.60 10.07 20.22
CA ILE A 165 8.62 9.16 21.36
C ILE A 165 9.58 9.78 22.39
N LYS A 166 9.03 10.25 23.52
CA LYS A 166 9.80 10.82 24.62
C LYS A 166 10.15 9.74 25.64
N GLN A 167 11.10 10.04 26.52
CA GLN A 167 11.46 9.14 27.62
C GLN A 167 10.25 8.77 28.50
N ALA A 168 9.30 9.69 28.71
CA ALA A 168 8.07 9.41 29.45
C ALA A 168 7.21 8.32 28.79
N ASP A 169 7.15 8.31 27.46
CA ASP A 169 6.40 7.31 26.70
C ASP A 169 7.10 5.94 26.82
N LEU A 170 8.42 5.91 26.70
CA LEU A 170 9.22 4.69 26.88
C LEU A 170 9.09 4.11 28.29
N ASN A 171 9.04 4.98 29.31
CA ASN A 171 8.83 4.57 30.69
C ASN A 171 7.40 4.02 30.89
N LYS A 172 6.38 4.72 30.37
CA LYS A 172 4.97 4.29 30.42
C LYS A 172 4.80 2.90 29.82
N TRP A 173 5.40 2.66 28.65
CA TRP A 173 5.29 1.41 27.92
C TRP A 173 6.38 0.39 28.25
N GLN A 174 7.25 0.68 29.22
CA GLN A 174 8.34 -0.22 29.65
C GLN A 174 9.18 -0.76 28.47
N ILE A 175 9.60 0.16 27.59
CA ILE A 175 10.44 -0.14 26.43
C ILE A 175 11.84 0.39 26.71
N ASP A 176 12.84 -0.49 26.76
CA ASP A 176 14.25 -0.08 26.89
C ASP A 176 14.71 0.62 25.59
N PRO A 177 15.14 1.90 25.66
CA PRO A 177 15.71 2.63 24.53
C PRO A 177 16.83 1.88 23.78
N LYS A 178 17.60 1.05 24.49
CA LYS A 178 18.70 0.27 23.91
C LYS A 178 18.19 -0.81 22.96
N LEU A 179 17.03 -1.42 23.25
CA LEU A 179 16.42 -2.42 22.38
C LEU A 179 15.91 -1.78 21.09
N LEU A 180 15.35 -0.57 21.17
CA LEU A 180 14.95 0.20 19.98
C LEU A 180 16.16 0.48 19.08
N SER A 181 17.25 0.97 19.68
CA SER A 181 18.48 1.29 18.96
C SER A 181 19.17 0.05 18.38
N LYS A 182 19.02 -1.12 19.02
CA LYS A 182 19.68 -2.36 18.60
C LYS A 182 18.90 -3.14 17.55
N TYR A 183 17.61 -3.36 17.77
CA TYR A 183 16.78 -4.27 16.96
C TYR A 183 15.77 -3.54 16.06
N PHE A 184 15.39 -2.32 16.40
CA PHE A 184 14.37 -1.55 15.67
C PHE A 184 14.92 -0.28 15.02
N SER A 185 16.23 -0.17 14.87
CA SER A 185 16.90 1.03 14.32
C SER A 185 16.55 1.32 12.86
N LYS A 186 16.09 0.32 12.10
CA LYS A 186 15.51 0.49 10.75
C LYS A 186 14.14 1.16 10.77
N PHE A 187 13.43 1.11 11.88
CA PHE A 187 12.07 1.62 12.02
C PHE A 187 12.01 2.94 12.80
N ILE A 188 12.85 3.03 13.83
CA ILE A 188 12.85 4.10 14.82
C ILE A 188 14.28 4.60 14.96
N CYS A 189 14.45 5.91 14.82
CA CYS A 189 15.74 6.57 15.00
C CYS A 189 15.72 7.50 16.20
N LYS A 190 16.88 7.67 16.83
CA LYS A 190 17.09 8.68 17.86
C LYS A 190 17.16 10.05 17.19
N ALA A 191 16.44 11.02 17.73
CA ALA A 191 16.44 12.39 17.22
C ALA A 191 17.75 13.10 17.60
N ASN A 192 18.22 13.99 16.72
CA ASN A 192 19.41 14.81 16.99
C ASN A 192 19.10 15.81 18.11
N GLY A 193 19.67 15.60 19.31
CA GLY A 193 19.49 16.50 20.46
C GLY A 193 19.94 15.89 21.79
N SER A 194 19.92 16.70 22.85
CA SER A 194 20.20 16.26 24.23
C SER A 194 19.00 15.48 24.80
N GLY A 195 19.04 14.15 24.74
CA GLY A 195 18.07 13.27 25.38
C GLY A 195 17.79 11.97 24.60
N GLU A 196 17.10 11.03 25.25
CA GLU A 196 16.56 9.80 24.62
C GLU A 196 15.19 10.11 23.96
N VAL A 197 15.20 10.97 22.95
CA VAL A 197 14.02 11.24 22.12
C VAL A 197 14.15 10.43 20.85
N PHE A 198 13.11 9.68 20.49
CA PHE A 198 13.05 8.88 19.27
C PHE A 198 11.93 9.37 18.34
N SER A 199 12.05 8.99 17.07
CA SER A 199 11.03 9.20 16.05
C SER A 199 10.95 8.00 15.13
N TYR A 200 9.75 7.69 14.67
CA TYR A 200 9.58 6.77 13.53
C TYR A 200 10.27 7.37 12.30
N ARG A 201 11.00 6.55 11.55
CA ARG A 201 11.66 7.02 10.31
C ARG A 201 10.68 7.44 9.23
N HIS A 202 9.48 6.86 9.25
CA HIS A 202 8.40 7.16 8.33
C HIS A 202 7.04 7.03 9.06
N SER A 203 6.03 7.83 8.69
CA SER A 203 4.72 7.73 9.34
C SER A 203 4.07 6.37 9.09
N GLY A 204 4.30 5.78 7.92
CA GLY A 204 3.79 4.46 7.55
C GLY A 204 4.26 3.37 8.52
N ILE A 205 5.48 3.49 9.08
CA ILE A 205 5.98 2.55 10.08
C ILE A 205 5.17 2.63 11.38
N ARG A 206 4.78 3.84 11.80
CA ARG A 206 3.89 4.03 12.96
C ARG A 206 2.52 3.41 12.69
N GLU A 207 1.98 3.62 11.50
CA GLU A 207 0.70 3.03 11.06
C GLU A 207 0.77 1.50 10.99
N MET A 208 1.89 0.93 10.51
CA MET A 208 2.16 -0.51 10.47
C MET A 208 2.16 -1.13 11.89
N PHE A 209 2.92 -0.56 12.84
CA PHE A 209 2.93 -1.05 14.22
C PHE A 209 1.57 -0.87 14.92
N ALA A 210 0.88 0.23 14.66
CA ALA A 210 -0.47 0.44 15.17
C ALA A 210 -1.47 -0.59 14.62
N SER A 211 -1.33 -0.94 13.34
CA SER A 211 -2.17 -1.96 12.69
C SER A 211 -1.87 -3.34 13.24
N LEU A 212 -0.59 -3.66 13.48
CA LEU A 212 -0.17 -4.88 14.15
C LEU A 212 -0.83 -5.00 15.53
N TYR A 213 -0.90 -3.93 16.32
CA TYR A 213 -1.62 -3.96 17.60
C TYR A 213 -3.08 -4.38 17.42
N VAL A 214 -3.80 -3.74 16.50
CA VAL A 214 -5.22 -4.08 16.30
C VAL A 214 -5.38 -5.52 15.82
N VAL A 215 -4.53 -6.02 14.92
CA VAL A 215 -4.54 -7.42 14.49
C VAL A 215 -4.29 -8.36 15.67
N LEU A 216 -3.30 -8.08 16.53
CA LEU A 216 -2.99 -8.90 17.70
C LEU A 216 -4.11 -8.91 18.74
N GLU A 217 -4.89 -7.84 18.88
CA GLU A 217 -6.07 -7.80 19.75
C GLU A 217 -7.32 -8.42 19.09
N THR A 218 -7.29 -8.61 17.78
CA THR A 218 -8.38 -9.21 17.00
C THR A 218 -8.32 -10.74 17.05
N GLN A 219 -8.56 -11.30 18.22
CA GLN A 219 -8.50 -12.75 18.44
C GLN A 219 -9.87 -13.46 18.29
N SER A 220 -10.97 -12.70 18.22
CA SER A 220 -12.33 -13.25 18.09
C SER A 220 -13.06 -12.71 16.86
N ARG A 221 -14.07 -13.47 16.43
CA ARG A 221 -14.98 -13.12 15.33
C ARG A 221 -15.68 -11.78 15.59
N GLU A 222 -16.16 -11.60 16.81
CA GLU A 222 -16.91 -10.43 17.26
C GLU A 222 -16.01 -9.18 17.26
N VAL A 223 -14.79 -9.30 17.77
CA VAL A 223 -13.82 -8.20 17.77
C VAL A 223 -13.47 -7.80 16.34
N LEU A 224 -13.23 -8.76 15.44
CA LEU A 224 -12.97 -8.48 14.03
C LEU A 224 -14.14 -7.74 13.36
N ALA A 225 -15.38 -8.17 13.60
CA ALA A 225 -16.55 -7.48 13.07
C ALA A 225 -16.65 -6.03 13.57
N VAL A 226 -16.36 -5.79 14.87
CA VAL A 226 -16.33 -4.44 15.45
C VAL A 226 -15.21 -3.60 14.81
N CYS A 227 -14.00 -4.14 14.67
CA CYS A 227 -12.88 -3.47 14.03
C CYS A 227 -13.20 -3.10 12.59
N LEU A 228 -13.75 -4.02 11.79
CA LEU A 228 -14.14 -3.77 10.39
C LEU A 228 -15.25 -2.71 10.28
N ASN A 229 -16.22 -2.71 11.18
CA ASN A 229 -17.24 -1.66 11.23
C ASN A 229 -16.65 -0.30 11.59
N ALA A 230 -15.72 -0.24 12.55
CA ALA A 230 -14.99 0.98 12.86
C ALA A 230 -14.16 1.44 11.65
N MET A 231 -13.47 0.53 10.97
CA MET A 231 -12.72 0.82 9.74
C MET A 231 -13.61 1.37 8.63
N LYS A 232 -14.86 0.90 8.48
CA LYS A 232 -15.79 1.49 7.53
C LYS A 232 -16.03 2.97 7.79
N ILE A 233 -16.22 3.34 9.05
CA ILE A 233 -16.35 4.74 9.43
C ILE A 233 -15.05 5.49 9.14
N TYR A 234 -13.88 4.90 9.45
CA TYR A 234 -12.59 5.54 9.19
C TYR A 234 -12.29 5.77 7.71
N ILE A 235 -12.55 4.77 6.86
CA ILE A 235 -12.37 4.85 5.41
C ILE A 235 -13.35 5.88 4.82
N ALA A 236 -14.61 5.89 5.27
CA ALA A 236 -15.60 6.87 4.82
C ALA A 236 -15.33 8.29 5.34
N CYS A 237 -14.65 8.44 6.49
CA CYS A 237 -14.37 9.72 7.14
C CYS A 237 -12.89 10.14 6.98
N THR A 238 -12.30 9.99 5.79
CA THR A 238 -10.88 10.18 5.39
C THR A 238 -10.29 11.59 5.61
N HIS A 239 -10.56 12.20 6.76
CA HIS A 239 -10.03 13.50 7.19
C HIS A 239 -9.00 13.41 8.33
N ARG A 240 -8.72 12.22 8.90
CA ARG A 240 -7.55 12.11 9.80
C ARG A 240 -6.29 11.98 8.97
N ALA A 241 -5.58 13.10 8.81
CA ALA A 241 -4.28 13.17 8.13
C ALA A 241 -3.23 12.16 8.64
N GLU A 242 -3.47 11.52 9.79
CA GLU A 242 -2.53 10.64 10.46
C GLU A 242 -2.72 9.14 10.18
N MET A 243 -3.86 8.70 9.62
CA MET A 243 -4.24 7.28 9.45
C MET A 243 -4.58 6.92 8.00
N GLN A 244 -3.67 7.16 7.08
CA GLN A 244 -3.98 7.08 5.64
C GLN A 244 -3.83 5.68 5.08
N ASN A 245 -2.90 4.95 5.68
CA ASN A 245 -2.48 3.62 5.26
C ASN A 245 -2.74 2.58 6.34
N PHE A 246 -3.28 3.00 7.50
CA PHE A 246 -3.59 2.11 8.62
C PHE A 246 -4.44 0.91 8.18
N ASP A 247 -5.47 1.15 7.37
CA ASP A 247 -6.36 0.10 6.89
C ASP A 247 -5.67 -0.83 5.87
N LEU A 248 -4.78 -0.30 5.02
CA LEU A 248 -3.96 -1.11 4.11
C LEU A 248 -2.99 -2.01 4.88
N PHE A 249 -2.31 -1.47 5.91
CA PHE A 249 -1.47 -2.26 6.80
C PHE A 249 -2.27 -3.28 7.61
N PHE A 250 -3.47 -2.92 8.08
CA PHE A 250 -4.35 -3.84 8.79
C PHE A 250 -4.71 -5.03 7.91
N MET A 251 -5.13 -4.78 6.66
CA MET A 251 -5.44 -5.85 5.69
C MET A 251 -4.22 -6.71 5.40
N ALA A 252 -3.05 -6.11 5.16
CA ALA A 252 -1.82 -6.84 4.89
C ALA A 252 -1.28 -7.64 6.09
N LEU A 253 -1.56 -7.18 7.32
CA LEU A 253 -1.14 -7.87 8.54
C LEU A 253 -2.16 -8.92 9.02
N LEU A 254 -3.39 -8.88 8.54
CA LEU A 254 -4.47 -9.77 8.98
C LEU A 254 -4.17 -11.28 8.82
N PRO A 255 -3.43 -11.73 7.78
CA PRO A 255 -2.97 -13.12 7.69
C PRO A 255 -2.02 -13.55 8.83
N TYR A 256 -1.39 -12.59 9.52
CA TYR A 256 -0.46 -12.84 10.62
C TYR A 256 -1.19 -12.80 11.96
N SER A 257 -1.72 -13.94 12.39
CA SER A 257 -2.53 -14.05 13.61
C SER A 257 -1.77 -13.77 14.92
N ASN A 258 -0.43 -13.80 14.88
CA ASN A 258 0.42 -13.52 16.03
C ASN A 258 1.86 -13.13 15.61
N ILE A 259 2.69 -12.69 16.56
CA ILE A 259 4.08 -12.28 16.30
C ILE A 259 4.93 -13.41 15.73
N GLU A 260 4.70 -14.67 16.13
CA GLU A 260 5.47 -15.80 15.61
C GLU A 260 5.19 -16.02 14.13
N SER A 261 3.93 -15.83 13.71
CA SER A 261 3.57 -15.92 12.31
C SER A 261 4.29 -14.87 11.44
N LEU A 262 4.75 -13.74 11.99
CA LEU A 262 5.56 -12.76 11.26
C LEU A 262 6.94 -13.31 10.85
N LEU A 263 7.48 -14.30 11.58
CA LEU A 263 8.74 -14.96 11.22
C LEU A 263 8.56 -15.96 10.08
N HIS A 264 7.32 -16.33 9.81
CA HIS A 264 6.94 -17.27 8.78
C HIS A 264 6.30 -16.48 7.62
N ALA A 265 6.36 -17.04 6.41
CA ALA A 265 5.65 -16.44 5.29
C ALA A 265 4.14 -16.33 5.63
N ALA A 266 3.47 -15.30 5.12
CA ALA A 266 2.04 -15.13 5.31
C ALA A 266 1.31 -16.44 4.94
N GLY A 267 0.52 -16.96 5.88
CA GLY A 267 -0.40 -18.07 5.62
C GLY A 267 -1.71 -17.55 5.01
N PRO A 268 -2.57 -18.44 4.49
CA PRO A 268 -3.91 -18.04 4.08
C PRO A 268 -4.73 -17.55 5.27
N LEU A 269 -5.67 -16.66 5.00
CA LEU A 269 -6.53 -16.09 6.01
C LEU A 269 -7.50 -17.17 6.55
N LEU A 270 -7.55 -17.33 7.88
CA LEU A 270 -8.28 -18.43 8.53
C LEU A 270 -9.81 -18.21 8.60
N ASP A 271 -10.58 -19.31 8.65
CA ASP A 271 -12.01 -19.38 8.36
C ASP A 271 -13.03 -19.02 9.48
N PRO A 272 -12.71 -18.14 10.44
CA PRO A 272 -13.76 -17.19 10.86
C PRO A 272 -13.55 -15.82 10.24
N ALA A 273 -12.30 -15.37 10.17
CA ALA A 273 -11.93 -14.05 9.69
C ALA A 273 -12.26 -13.89 8.20
N ARG A 274 -12.01 -14.94 7.42
CA ARG A 274 -12.28 -14.96 5.98
C ARG A 274 -13.75 -14.69 5.65
N HIS A 275 -14.67 -15.40 6.28
CA HIS A 275 -16.10 -15.21 6.03
C HIS A 275 -16.61 -13.82 6.41
N ILE A 276 -16.12 -13.25 7.50
CA ILE A 276 -16.51 -11.89 7.92
C ILE A 276 -16.00 -10.85 6.92
N LEU A 277 -14.76 -10.97 6.46
CA LEU A 277 -14.18 -10.02 5.49
C LEU A 277 -14.94 -10.04 4.17
N LEU A 278 -15.25 -11.24 3.66
CA LEU A 278 -16.04 -11.40 2.44
C LEU A 278 -17.40 -10.71 2.55
N ASP A 279 -18.16 -11.02 3.61
CA ASP A 279 -19.46 -10.41 3.87
C ASP A 279 -19.33 -8.89 4.05
N TRP A 280 -18.28 -8.42 4.73
CA TRP A 280 -18.02 -6.99 4.91
C TRP A 280 -17.82 -6.28 3.57
N PHE A 281 -16.94 -6.75 2.68
CA PHE A 281 -16.75 -6.13 1.37
C PHE A 281 -17.97 -6.25 0.46
N GLN A 282 -18.67 -7.39 0.48
CA GLN A 282 -19.87 -7.57 -0.33
C GLN A 282 -20.98 -6.59 0.06
N ARG A 283 -21.15 -6.29 1.36
CA ARG A 283 -22.10 -5.27 1.82
C ARG A 283 -21.76 -3.87 1.34
N TRP A 284 -20.48 -3.55 1.20
CA TRP A 284 -20.03 -2.27 0.65
C TRP A 284 -20.35 -2.15 -0.83
N ILE A 285 -20.04 -3.19 -1.60
CA ILE A 285 -20.38 -3.27 -3.02
C ILE A 285 -21.89 -3.19 -3.22
N ALA A 286 -22.67 -3.93 -2.43
CA ALA A 286 -24.13 -3.93 -2.50
C ALA A 286 -24.76 -2.57 -2.12
N ALA A 287 -24.11 -1.79 -1.26
CA ALA A 287 -24.56 -0.46 -0.88
C ALA A 287 -24.28 0.61 -1.95
N GLY A 288 -23.48 0.29 -2.97
CA GLY A 288 -22.96 1.26 -3.93
C GLY A 288 -21.74 1.98 -3.39
N LEU A 289 -20.73 2.16 -4.23
CA LEU A 289 -19.46 2.78 -3.88
C LEU A 289 -19.24 4.06 -4.69
N SER A 290 -18.67 5.07 -4.04
CA SER A 290 -18.07 6.19 -4.76
C SER A 290 -16.81 5.71 -5.49
N PRO A 291 -16.35 6.42 -6.54
CA PRO A 291 -15.10 6.07 -7.22
C PRO A 291 -13.89 5.90 -6.28
N THR A 292 -13.75 6.79 -5.30
CA THR A 292 -12.67 6.74 -4.31
C THR A 292 -12.81 5.53 -3.39
N ASP A 293 -14.03 5.20 -2.94
CA ASP A 293 -14.26 4.00 -2.12
C ASP A 293 -14.02 2.72 -2.91
N THR A 294 -14.38 2.68 -4.20
CA THR A 294 -14.08 1.55 -5.08
C THR A 294 -12.58 1.27 -5.15
N LEU A 295 -11.77 2.31 -5.41
CA LEU A 295 -10.31 2.17 -5.43
C LEU A 295 -9.78 1.70 -4.08
N LYS A 296 -10.29 2.27 -2.98
CA LYS A 296 -9.84 1.89 -1.64
C LYS A 296 -10.15 0.43 -1.30
N VAL A 297 -11.35 -0.04 -1.64
CA VAL A 297 -11.73 -1.46 -1.49
C VAL A 297 -10.78 -2.35 -2.29
N PHE A 298 -10.46 -1.99 -3.54
CA PHE A 298 -9.56 -2.79 -4.38
C PHE A 298 -8.13 -2.80 -3.85
N HIS A 299 -7.64 -1.68 -3.31
CA HIS A 299 -6.38 -1.67 -2.59
C HIS A 299 -6.41 -2.60 -1.38
N CYS A 300 -7.46 -2.58 -0.55
CA CYS A 300 -7.59 -3.50 0.57
C CYS A 300 -7.59 -4.97 0.13
N LEU A 301 -8.31 -5.32 -0.94
CA LEU A 301 -8.34 -6.68 -1.50
C LEU A 301 -6.96 -7.11 -2.01
N PHE A 302 -6.23 -6.21 -2.68
CA PHE A 302 -4.86 -6.45 -3.09
C PHE A 302 -3.96 -6.78 -1.88
N GLN A 303 -4.09 -6.00 -0.80
CA GLN A 303 -3.26 -6.16 0.40
C GLN A 303 -3.52 -7.47 1.15
N LEU A 304 -4.69 -8.10 0.97
CA LEU A 304 -4.95 -9.42 1.56
C LEU A 304 -4.12 -10.53 0.90
N HIS A 305 -3.58 -10.29 -0.30
CA HIS A 305 -2.84 -11.28 -1.09
C HIS A 305 -3.58 -12.60 -1.33
N ASP A 306 -4.92 -12.57 -1.32
CA ASP A 306 -5.77 -13.73 -1.59
C ASP A 306 -6.60 -13.47 -2.85
N HIS A 307 -6.06 -13.90 -4.00
CA HIS A 307 -6.67 -13.65 -5.31
C HIS A 307 -8.05 -14.30 -5.43
N SER A 308 -8.24 -15.47 -4.80
CA SER A 308 -9.53 -16.16 -4.78
C SER A 308 -10.61 -15.33 -4.07
N ARG A 309 -10.24 -14.57 -3.02
CA ARG A 309 -11.17 -13.66 -2.33
C ARG A 309 -11.41 -12.39 -3.11
N ALA A 310 -10.36 -11.82 -3.71
CA ALA A 310 -10.50 -10.66 -4.57
C ALA A 310 -11.50 -10.96 -5.71
N GLU A 311 -11.41 -12.14 -6.33
CA GLU A 311 -12.37 -12.63 -7.32
C GLU A 311 -13.78 -12.79 -6.72
N GLU A 312 -13.91 -13.43 -5.55
CA GLU A 312 -15.20 -13.69 -4.92
C GLU A 312 -15.94 -12.40 -4.55
N VAL A 313 -15.21 -11.38 -4.12
CA VAL A 313 -15.73 -10.04 -3.81
C VAL A 313 -16.06 -9.25 -5.07
N SER A 314 -15.22 -9.33 -6.12
CA SER A 314 -15.39 -8.54 -7.34
C SER A 314 -16.41 -9.13 -8.32
N ARG A 315 -16.68 -10.45 -8.27
CA ARG A 315 -17.60 -11.17 -9.18
C ARG A 315 -18.99 -10.53 -9.35
N PRO A 316 -19.65 -9.98 -8.31
CA PRO A 316 -20.96 -9.33 -8.47
C PRO A 316 -20.90 -8.00 -9.21
N LEU A 317 -19.72 -7.37 -9.35
CA LEU A 317 -19.58 -6.08 -10.02
C LEU A 317 -19.77 -6.25 -11.53
N LYS A 318 -20.85 -5.66 -12.05
CA LYS A 318 -21.14 -5.58 -13.49
C LYS A 318 -20.68 -4.29 -14.11
N THR A 319 -20.66 -3.21 -13.34
CA THR A 319 -20.27 -1.89 -13.81
C THR A 319 -19.35 -1.22 -12.80
N ILE A 320 -18.26 -0.63 -13.29
CA ILE A 320 -17.34 0.20 -12.51
C ILE A 320 -17.23 1.56 -13.20
N THR A 321 -17.40 2.64 -12.42
CA THR A 321 -17.33 4.01 -12.92
C THR A 321 -16.34 4.80 -12.06
N LEU A 322 -15.23 5.24 -12.67
CA LEU A 322 -14.14 5.96 -12.01
C LEU A 322 -13.90 7.35 -12.60
N ARG A 323 -14.92 7.96 -13.21
CA ARG A 323 -14.78 9.22 -13.95
C ARG A 323 -14.09 10.33 -13.15
N ASN A 324 -13.19 11.06 -13.80
CA ASN A 324 -12.44 12.20 -13.26
C ASN A 324 -11.64 11.88 -11.99
N VAL A 325 -11.21 10.62 -11.84
CA VAL A 325 -10.30 10.20 -10.78
C VAL A 325 -8.96 9.89 -11.42
N ALA A 326 -7.93 10.69 -11.10
CA ALA A 326 -6.57 10.42 -11.53
C ALA A 326 -6.16 9.03 -11.01
N LEU A 327 -5.73 8.14 -11.92
CA LEU A 327 -5.33 6.78 -11.59
C LEU A 327 -3.81 6.64 -11.64
N SER A 328 -3.20 6.40 -10.47
CA SER A 328 -1.80 6.04 -10.34
C SER A 328 -1.54 4.60 -10.82
N ALA A 329 -0.27 4.25 -11.01
CA ALA A 329 0.13 2.87 -11.28
C ALA A 329 -0.32 1.90 -10.15
N ALA A 330 -0.37 2.38 -8.90
CA ALA A 330 -0.87 1.57 -7.79
C ALA A 330 -2.37 1.30 -7.92
N GLU A 331 -3.16 2.31 -8.29
CA GLU A 331 -4.61 2.17 -8.48
C GLU A 331 -4.92 1.24 -9.67
N ALA A 332 -4.17 1.40 -10.77
CA ALA A 332 -4.24 0.53 -11.94
C ALA A 332 -3.92 -0.93 -11.60
N GLY A 333 -2.86 -1.18 -10.84
CA GLY A 333 -2.48 -2.52 -10.39
C GLY A 333 -3.50 -3.18 -9.46
N ALA A 334 -4.12 -2.41 -8.56
CA ALA A 334 -5.16 -2.93 -7.68
C ALA A 334 -6.43 -3.31 -8.47
N LEU A 335 -6.79 -2.48 -9.46
CA LEU A 335 -7.88 -2.76 -10.40
C LEU A 335 -7.62 -4.03 -11.19
N GLN A 336 -6.43 -4.17 -11.78
CA GLN A 336 -6.03 -5.38 -12.49
C GLN A 336 -6.12 -6.63 -11.60
N TYR A 337 -5.57 -6.56 -10.39
CA TYR A 337 -5.59 -7.68 -9.45
C TYR A 337 -7.02 -8.17 -9.12
N CYS A 338 -7.96 -7.24 -8.96
CA CYS A 338 -9.35 -7.56 -8.61
C CYS A 338 -10.21 -7.92 -9.84
N LEU A 339 -9.84 -7.45 -11.03
CA LEU A 339 -10.68 -7.50 -12.25
C LEU A 339 -10.15 -8.39 -13.37
N ASP A 340 -9.11 -9.18 -13.15
CA ASP A 340 -8.59 -10.16 -14.13
C ASP A 340 -9.55 -11.36 -14.34
N GLN A 341 -10.85 -11.09 -14.49
CA GLN A 341 -11.91 -12.10 -14.55
C GLN A 341 -13.03 -11.68 -15.54
N PRO A 342 -13.59 -12.63 -16.32
CA PRO A 342 -14.45 -12.35 -17.49
C PRO A 342 -15.90 -11.93 -17.17
N ALA A 343 -16.15 -11.31 -16.01
CA ALA A 343 -17.49 -11.06 -15.48
C ALA A 343 -17.94 -9.58 -15.48
N LEU A 344 -17.03 -8.63 -15.71
CA LEU A 344 -17.33 -7.21 -15.74
C LEU A 344 -17.97 -6.84 -17.09
N ASP A 345 -19.14 -6.21 -17.06
CA ASP A 345 -19.83 -5.81 -18.29
C ASP A 345 -19.26 -4.47 -18.76
N THR A 346 -19.19 -3.46 -17.89
CA THR A 346 -18.75 -2.10 -18.24
C THR A 346 -17.72 -1.55 -17.25
N ILE A 347 -16.66 -0.93 -17.77
CA ILE A 347 -15.76 -0.05 -17.01
C ILE A 347 -15.71 1.32 -17.69
N ASP A 348 -15.83 2.39 -16.91
CA ASP A 348 -15.85 3.78 -17.37
C ASP A 348 -14.76 4.60 -16.66
N LEU A 349 -13.72 4.97 -17.42
CA LEU A 349 -12.49 5.61 -16.96
C LEU A 349 -12.31 7.03 -17.51
N GLN A 350 -13.40 7.70 -17.91
CA GLN A 350 -13.32 9.04 -18.49
C GLN A 350 -12.60 10.03 -17.57
N GLY A 351 -11.64 10.82 -18.06
CA GLY A 351 -10.92 11.80 -17.26
C GLY A 351 -10.01 11.21 -16.18
N CYS A 352 -9.58 9.94 -16.30
CA CYS A 352 -8.70 9.29 -15.33
C CYS A 352 -7.19 9.55 -15.50
N GLU A 353 -6.79 10.29 -16.55
CA GLU A 353 -5.37 10.66 -16.80
C GLU A 353 -4.39 9.48 -16.76
N LEU A 354 -4.75 8.34 -17.36
CA LEU A 354 -3.98 7.09 -17.28
C LEU A 354 -2.57 7.17 -17.87
N GLY A 355 -2.38 7.99 -18.91
CA GLY A 355 -1.20 7.97 -19.76
C GLY A 355 -0.98 6.62 -20.47
N ASP A 356 0.10 6.55 -21.26
CA ASP A 356 0.47 5.33 -22.00
C ASP A 356 0.82 4.16 -21.06
N GLU A 357 1.38 4.47 -19.89
CA GLU A 357 1.83 3.48 -18.93
C GLU A 357 0.70 2.86 -18.12
N GLY A 358 -0.28 3.66 -17.66
CA GLY A 358 -1.47 3.12 -17.02
C GLY A 358 -2.23 2.21 -17.98
N LEU A 359 -2.28 2.58 -19.26
CA LEU A 359 -2.98 1.80 -20.28
C LEU A 359 -2.38 0.42 -20.54
N GLU A 360 -1.06 0.28 -20.46
CA GLU A 360 -0.38 -1.03 -20.53
C GLU A 360 -0.93 -1.97 -19.45
N GLN A 361 -0.99 -1.51 -18.20
CA GLN A 361 -1.49 -2.29 -17.06
C GLN A 361 -2.99 -2.60 -17.20
N PHE A 362 -3.77 -1.59 -17.61
CA PHE A 362 -5.21 -1.74 -17.84
C PHE A 362 -5.57 -2.61 -19.05
N SER A 363 -4.63 -2.91 -19.96
CA SER A 363 -4.90 -3.76 -21.13
C SER A 363 -5.47 -5.14 -20.71
N SER A 364 -5.03 -5.67 -19.58
CA SER A 364 -5.55 -6.90 -18.95
C SER A 364 -7.03 -6.76 -18.55
N VAL A 365 -7.41 -5.68 -17.89
CA VAL A 365 -8.78 -5.36 -17.48
C VAL A 365 -9.68 -5.14 -18.69
N ILE A 366 -9.18 -4.46 -19.74
CA ILE A 366 -9.92 -4.30 -21.00
C ILE A 366 -10.21 -5.67 -21.64
N ARG A 367 -9.23 -6.60 -21.58
CA ARG A 367 -9.42 -7.98 -22.06
C ARG A 367 -10.39 -8.80 -21.21
N SER A 368 -10.76 -8.39 -20.00
CA SER A 368 -11.70 -9.15 -19.16
C SER A 368 -13.17 -8.71 -19.36
N CYS A 369 -13.42 -7.48 -19.81
CA CYS A 369 -14.76 -6.90 -19.87
C CYS A 369 -15.64 -7.35 -21.07
N LYS A 370 -16.98 -7.32 -20.94
CA LYS A 370 -17.95 -7.79 -21.98
C LYS A 370 -18.60 -6.70 -22.86
N ASP A 371 -18.67 -5.44 -22.44
CA ASP A 371 -19.39 -4.38 -23.19
C ASP A 371 -18.57 -3.10 -23.40
N VAL A 372 -17.78 -2.70 -22.40
CA VAL A 372 -16.76 -1.62 -22.36
C VAL A 372 -17.05 -0.35 -23.17
N GLY A 373 -17.22 0.77 -22.49
CA GLY A 373 -16.73 2.04 -23.00
C GLY A 373 -15.50 2.44 -22.21
N VAL A 374 -14.29 2.02 -22.62
CA VAL A 374 -13.08 2.68 -22.10
C VAL A 374 -13.12 4.06 -22.70
N LEU A 375 -13.25 5.09 -21.87
CA LEU A 375 -12.94 6.46 -22.23
C LEU A 375 -11.51 6.71 -21.76
N ILE A 376 -10.61 6.89 -22.70
CA ILE A 376 -9.21 7.24 -22.45
C ILE A 376 -9.11 8.69 -22.86
N ASP A 377 -8.58 9.55 -22.01
CA ASP A 377 -8.12 10.88 -22.39
C ASP A 377 -6.60 10.83 -22.16
N THR A 378 -5.78 11.24 -23.13
CA THR A 378 -4.30 11.16 -23.19
C THR A 378 -3.65 9.90 -23.82
N LEU A 379 -4.28 9.24 -24.78
CA LEU A 379 -3.66 8.15 -25.55
C LEU A 379 -2.53 8.67 -26.48
N GLY A 380 -1.28 8.27 -26.22
CA GLY A 380 -0.13 8.47 -27.09
C GLY A 380 0.14 7.26 -28.00
N SER A 381 1.22 7.32 -28.80
CA SER A 381 1.57 6.26 -29.75
C SER A 381 1.92 4.93 -29.08
N ALA A 382 2.47 4.95 -27.85
CA ALA A 382 2.77 3.72 -27.12
C ALA A 382 1.50 3.10 -26.51
N GLY A 383 0.61 3.91 -25.94
CA GLY A 383 -0.69 3.45 -25.47
C GLY A 383 -1.54 2.86 -26.61
N ALA A 384 -1.49 3.47 -27.80
CA ALA A 384 -2.17 2.95 -29.00
C ALA A 384 -1.73 1.52 -29.36
N LYS A 385 -0.45 1.18 -29.19
CA LYS A 385 0.07 -0.20 -29.38
C LYS A 385 -0.53 -1.18 -28.38
N HIS A 386 -0.55 -0.83 -27.09
CA HIS A 386 -1.13 -1.68 -26.05
C HIS A 386 -2.63 -1.91 -26.28
N LEU A 387 -3.36 -0.85 -26.64
CA LEU A 387 -4.78 -0.96 -26.96
C LEU A 387 -5.01 -1.81 -28.22
N CYS A 388 -4.17 -1.65 -29.25
CA CYS A 388 -4.20 -2.52 -30.43
C CYS A 388 -4.05 -4.00 -30.03
N THR A 389 -3.03 -4.36 -29.26
CA THR A 389 -2.85 -5.75 -28.79
C THR A 389 -4.05 -6.27 -27.98
N ALA A 390 -4.66 -5.43 -27.15
CA ALA A 390 -5.88 -5.77 -26.44
C ALA A 390 -7.05 -6.03 -27.40
N LEU A 391 -7.23 -5.18 -28.43
CA LEU A 391 -8.24 -5.34 -29.47
C LEU A 391 -8.04 -6.61 -30.31
N GLU A 392 -6.80 -6.96 -30.66
CA GLU A 392 -6.52 -8.16 -31.46
C GLU A 392 -6.87 -9.46 -30.73
N THR A 393 -6.70 -9.47 -29.41
CA THR A 393 -6.89 -10.66 -28.57
C THR A 393 -8.30 -10.76 -28.00
N LYS A 394 -9.05 -9.66 -27.93
CA LYS A 394 -10.35 -9.61 -27.28
C LYS A 394 -11.52 -9.84 -28.24
N ARG A 395 -12.18 -10.98 -28.08
CA ARG A 395 -13.35 -11.42 -28.88
C ARG A 395 -14.71 -11.20 -28.19
N SER A 396 -14.79 -10.27 -27.24
CA SER A 396 -16.08 -9.93 -26.63
C SER A 396 -16.28 -8.43 -26.44
N LEU A 397 -15.36 -7.60 -26.92
CA LEU A 397 -15.49 -6.15 -26.83
C LEU A 397 -16.50 -5.68 -27.85
N LYS A 398 -17.59 -5.01 -27.43
CA LYS A 398 -18.63 -4.50 -28.35
C LYS A 398 -18.59 -3.00 -28.56
N THR A 399 -18.16 -2.25 -27.57
CA THR A 399 -18.07 -0.78 -27.63
C THR A 399 -16.64 -0.34 -27.31
N LEU A 400 -16.23 0.83 -27.82
CA LEU A 400 -15.00 1.52 -27.46
C LEU A 400 -15.19 3.02 -27.64
N HIS A 401 -14.74 3.84 -26.69
CA HIS A 401 -14.92 5.29 -26.72
C HIS A 401 -13.56 6.03 -26.63
N LEU A 402 -13.07 6.58 -27.74
CA LEU A 402 -11.78 7.27 -27.78
C LEU A 402 -11.91 8.80 -27.80
N TYR A 403 -12.88 9.37 -27.09
CA TYR A 403 -13.08 10.82 -27.00
C TYR A 403 -11.82 11.55 -26.49
N ASP A 404 -11.58 12.79 -26.96
CA ASP A 404 -10.58 13.72 -26.44
C ASP A 404 -9.12 13.19 -26.31
N ASN A 405 -8.74 12.21 -27.13
CA ASN A 405 -7.35 11.76 -27.27
C ASN A 405 -6.52 12.53 -28.31
N SER A 406 -5.24 12.77 -28.00
CA SER A 406 -4.27 13.35 -28.93
C SER A 406 -3.45 12.27 -29.66
N VAL A 407 -4.13 11.31 -30.29
CA VAL A 407 -3.46 10.22 -31.02
C VAL A 407 -2.82 10.78 -32.30
N GLN A 408 -1.50 10.60 -32.43
CA GLN A 408 -0.77 10.96 -33.66
C GLN A 408 -1.02 9.93 -34.78
N ASP A 409 -0.70 10.27 -36.03
CA ASP A 409 -0.95 9.43 -37.21
C ASP A 409 -0.46 7.98 -37.05
N GLU A 410 0.73 7.78 -36.48
CA GLU A 410 1.29 6.46 -36.19
C GLU A 410 0.43 5.64 -35.21
N GLY A 411 -0.12 6.30 -34.19
CA GLY A 411 -1.05 5.69 -33.24
C GLY A 411 -2.39 5.34 -33.90
N VAL A 412 -2.88 6.18 -34.82
CA VAL A 412 -4.11 5.90 -35.59
C VAL A 412 -3.92 4.70 -36.50
N GLU A 413 -2.79 4.60 -37.21
CA GLU A 413 -2.45 3.44 -38.05
C GLU A 413 -2.39 2.15 -37.21
N THR A 414 -1.76 2.23 -36.04
CA THR A 414 -1.66 1.11 -35.10
C THR A 414 -3.06 0.66 -34.63
N LEU A 415 -3.91 1.59 -34.20
CA LEU A 415 -5.28 1.26 -33.78
C LEU A 415 -6.11 0.68 -34.91
N ALA A 416 -5.94 1.17 -36.14
CA ALA A 416 -6.65 0.66 -37.31
C ALA A 416 -6.33 -0.82 -37.56
N GLN A 417 -5.08 -1.26 -37.35
CA GLN A 417 -4.70 -2.68 -37.45
C GLN A 417 -5.41 -3.54 -36.40
N GLY A 418 -5.46 -3.08 -35.15
CA GLY A 418 -6.16 -3.78 -34.07
C GLY A 418 -7.66 -3.87 -34.31
N LEU A 419 -8.28 -2.77 -34.76
CA LEU A 419 -9.69 -2.71 -35.14
C LEU A 419 -10.00 -3.63 -36.33
N TRP A 420 -9.14 -3.68 -37.34
CA TRP A 420 -9.30 -4.56 -38.50
C TRP A 420 -9.36 -6.04 -38.11
N LYS A 421 -8.58 -6.44 -37.11
CA LYS A 421 -8.56 -7.82 -36.57
C LYS A 421 -9.64 -8.08 -35.52
N ASN A 422 -10.40 -7.07 -35.08
CA ASN A 422 -11.48 -7.24 -34.10
C ASN A 422 -12.83 -7.37 -34.83
N ASP A 423 -13.38 -8.58 -34.81
CA ASP A 423 -14.66 -8.94 -35.44
C ASP A 423 -15.88 -8.77 -34.52
N THR A 424 -15.67 -8.39 -33.26
CA THR A 424 -16.72 -8.28 -32.24
C THR A 424 -17.14 -6.86 -31.91
N LEU A 425 -16.27 -5.87 -32.18
CA LEU A 425 -16.55 -4.46 -31.94
C LEU A 425 -17.66 -3.98 -32.88
N ARG A 426 -18.70 -3.38 -32.29
CA ARG A 426 -19.90 -2.88 -33.00
C ARG A 426 -20.00 -1.37 -33.02
N LEU A 427 -19.44 -0.70 -32.00
CA LEU A 427 -19.54 0.74 -31.85
C LEU A 427 -18.19 1.33 -31.43
N LEU A 428 -17.59 2.11 -32.33
CA LEU A 428 -16.47 2.99 -32.02
C LEU A 428 -16.98 4.42 -31.96
N LYS A 429 -16.79 5.08 -30.81
CA LYS A 429 -17.13 6.49 -30.62
C LYS A 429 -15.83 7.29 -30.50
N ASN A 430 -15.60 8.19 -31.46
CA ASN A 430 -14.49 9.12 -31.46
C ASN A 430 -15.06 10.51 -31.78
N ARG A 431 -14.78 11.53 -30.98
CA ARG A 431 -15.28 12.91 -31.16
C ARG A 431 -14.21 13.86 -31.71
N ASN A 432 -13.04 13.33 -32.08
CA ASN A 432 -11.91 14.14 -32.54
C ASN A 432 -11.87 14.30 -34.06
N VAL A 433 -13.03 14.31 -34.73
CA VAL A 433 -13.14 14.52 -36.18
C VAL A 433 -13.94 15.78 -36.45
#